data_AF-A0A919DL22-F1
#
_entry.id   AF-A0A919DL22-F1
#
_cell.length_a   1.000
_cell.length_b   1.000
_cell.length_c   1.000
_cell.angle_alpha   90.00
_cell.angle_beta   90.00
_cell.angle_gamma   90.00
#
_symmetry.space_group_name_H-M   'P 1'
#
loop_
_entity.id
_entity.type
_entity.pdbx_description
1 polymer ?
#
loop_
_entity_poly.entity_id
_entity_poly.type
_entity_poly.pdbx_seq_one_letter_code
_entity_poly.pdbx_strand_id
1 'polypeptide(L)' 'MKAKVDVQPLVGCELADSFASHLGRDLDAAMAGLTLPWDSGVGEGHVNRIKTLKRQMFGRASFALLRRRVLLA' A
#
# COMPACT_ATOMS: atom_id res chain seq x y z
N MET A 1 14.11 -9.72 36.71
CA MET A 1 14.76 -8.53 36.13
C MET A 1 14.40 -8.45 34.65
N LYS A 2 13.26 -7.86 34.30
CA LYS A 2 12.96 -7.51 32.89
C LYS A 2 13.32 -6.04 32.75
N ALA A 3 14.41 -5.76 32.04
CA ALA A 3 14.72 -4.41 31.62
C ALA A 3 13.57 -3.98 30.68
N LYS A 4 12.70 -3.12 31.19
CA LYS A 4 11.80 -2.32 30.36
C LYS A 4 12.74 -1.42 29.57
N VAL A 5 12.88 -1.70 28.28
CA VAL A 5 13.55 -0.78 27.36
C VAL A 5 12.64 0.44 27.30
N ASP A 6 12.91 1.42 28.14
CA ASP A 6 12.31 2.75 28.05
C ASP A 6 12.85 3.41 26.79
N VAL A 7 12.13 3.20 25.68
CA VAL A 7 12.24 4.04 24.49
C VAL A 7 11.63 5.39 24.87
N GLN A 8 12.49 6.30 25.32
CA GLN A 8 12.18 7.72 25.44
C GLN A 8 11.68 8.21 24.06
N PRO A 9 10.54 8.90 23.96
CA PRO A 9 10.05 9.38 22.67
C PRO A 9 10.94 10.53 22.21
N LEU A 10 11.89 10.22 21.33
CA LEU A 10 12.54 11.22 20.49
C LEU A 10 11.47 11.69 19.50
N VAL A 11 11.17 12.98 19.50
CA VAL A 11 10.09 13.67 18.76
C VAL A 11 10.12 13.46 17.22
N GLY A 12 11.04 12.64 16.70
CA GLY A 12 11.12 12.20 15.30
C GLY A 12 10.83 10.71 15.04
N CYS A 13 10.61 9.85 16.05
CA CYS A 13 10.45 8.40 15.84
C CYS A 13 9.00 7.92 15.67
N GLU A 14 7.98 8.76 15.89
CA GLU A 14 6.58 8.29 15.86
C GLU A 14 6.16 7.72 14.50
N LEU A 15 6.69 8.25 13.39
CA LEU A 15 6.47 7.68 12.07
C LEU A 15 7.15 6.30 11.94
N ALA A 16 8.36 6.15 12.47
CA ALA A 16 9.11 4.90 12.43
C ALA A 16 8.47 3.83 13.33
N ASP A 17 8.02 4.21 14.53
CA ASP A 17 7.35 3.33 15.48
C ASP A 17 5.98 2.90 14.98
N SER A 18 5.20 3.84 14.43
CA SER A 18 3.92 3.51 13.80
C SER A 18 4.13 2.61 12.58
N PHE A 19 5.10 2.90 11.70
CA PHE A 19 5.44 2.04 10.58
C PHE A 19 5.87 0.63 11.02
N ALA A 20 6.76 0.51 12.00
CA ALA A 20 7.19 -0.77 12.55
C ALA A 20 6.02 -1.56 13.16
N SER A 21 5.09 -0.87 13.86
CA SER A 21 3.90 -1.50 14.42
C SER A 21 2.91 -1.99 13.36
N HIS A 22 2.82 -1.32 12.20
CA HIS A 22 1.97 -1.76 11.08
C HIS A 22 2.65 -2.90 10.32
N LEU A 23 3.96 -2.81 10.09
CA LEU A 23 4.72 -3.87 9.46
C LEU A 23 4.68 -5.17 10.28
N GLY A 24 4.75 -5.06 11.61
CA GLY A 24 4.59 -6.23 12.48
C GLY A 24 3.20 -6.88 12.37
N ARG A 25 2.14 -6.10 12.08
CA ARG A 25 0.79 -6.64 11.83
C ARG A 25 0.66 -7.30 10.46
N ASP A 26 1.34 -6.76 9.46
CA ASP A 26 1.29 -7.24 8.07
C ASP A 26 2.34 -8.33 7.75
N LEU A 27 3.11 -8.77 8.76
CA LEU A 27 4.21 -9.73 8.59
C LEU A 27 3.71 -11.09 8.06
N ASP A 28 2.55 -11.56 8.51
CA ASP A 28 1.95 -12.80 8.03
C ASP A 28 1.57 -12.71 6.54
N ALA A 29 1.05 -11.56 6.11
CA ALA A 29 0.73 -11.31 4.70
C ALA A 29 2.01 -11.24 3.84
N ALA A 30 3.07 -10.62 4.36
CA ALA A 30 4.37 -10.56 3.68
C ALA A 30 5.00 -11.97 3.54
N MET A 31 4.96 -12.78 4.60
CA MET A 31 5.43 -14.17 4.54
C MET A 31 4.61 -15.02 3.58
N ALA A 32 3.27 -14.85 3.58
CA ALA A 32 2.39 -15.54 2.64
C ALA A 32 2.70 -15.15 1.19
N GLY A 33 2.94 -13.88 0.89
CA GLY A 33 3.33 -13.41 -0.44
C GLY A 33 4.69 -13.92 -0.93
N LEU A 34 5.61 -14.26 -0.01
CA LEU A 34 6.93 -14.84 -0.33
C LEU A 34 6.90 -16.38 -0.44
N THR A 35 5.93 -17.03 0.21
CA THR A 35 5.86 -18.50 0.32
C THR A 35 4.87 -19.11 -0.67
N LEU A 36 3.77 -18.41 -0.95
CA LEU A 36 2.73 -18.90 -1.84
C LEU A 36 3.06 -18.53 -3.30
N PRO A 37 2.69 -19.39 -4.27
CA PRO A 37 2.85 -19.08 -5.70
C PRO A 37 1.87 -18.02 -6.20
N TRP A 38 0.97 -17.53 -5.34
CA TRP A 38 -0.07 -16.56 -5.66
C TRP A 38 0.33 -15.19 -5.10
N ASP A 39 0.59 -14.24 -6.00
CA ASP A 39 0.92 -12.87 -5.66
C ASP A 39 -0.24 -11.90 -5.94
N SER A 40 -0.31 -10.81 -5.19
CA SER A 40 -1.25 -9.71 -5.44
C SER A 40 -0.81 -8.79 -6.59
N GLY A 41 0.35 -9.02 -7.20
CA GLY A 41 1.04 -8.10 -8.10
C GLY A 41 0.25 -7.79 -9.37
N VAL A 42 -0.43 -8.78 -9.95
CA VAL A 42 -1.30 -8.56 -11.13
C VAL A 42 -2.48 -7.65 -10.79
N GLY A 43 -3.10 -7.84 -9.62
CA GLY A 43 -4.20 -7.01 -9.13
C GLY A 43 -3.75 -5.58 -8.83
N GLU A 44 -2.62 -5.43 -8.16
CA GLU A 44 -2.01 -4.14 -7.87
C GLU A 44 -1.60 -3.39 -9.15
N GLY A 45 -1.10 -4.11 -10.15
CA GLY A 45 -0.80 -3.57 -11.47
C GLY A 45 -2.03 -2.97 -12.17
N HIS A 46 -3.17 -3.68 -12.14
CA HIS A 46 -4.43 -3.16 -12.66
C HIS A 46 -4.89 -1.89 -11.92
N VAL A 47 -4.81 -1.90 -10.59
CA VAL A 47 -5.14 -0.72 -9.77
C VAL A 47 -4.22 0.46 -10.10
N ASN A 48 -2.92 0.21 -10.28
CA ASN A 48 -1.96 1.24 -10.63
C ASN A 48 -2.22 1.81 -12.05
N ARG A 49 -2.54 0.95 -13.03
CA ARG A 49 -2.94 1.40 -14.38
C ARG A 49 -4.16 2.31 -14.32
N ILE A 50 -5.20 1.94 -13.57
CA ILE A 50 -6.41 2.75 -13.40
C ILE A 50 -6.08 4.09 -12.71
N LYS A 51 -5.26 4.08 -11.65
CA LYS A 51 -4.81 5.30 -10.96
C LYS A 51 -4.05 6.23 -11.90
N THR A 52 -3.14 5.69 -12.72
CA THR A 52 -2.39 6.45 -13.71
C THR A 52 -3.31 7.09 -14.74
N LEU A 53 -4.26 6.33 -15.29
CA LEU A 53 -5.26 6.85 -16.23
C LEU A 53 -6.07 7.98 -15.61
N LYS A 54 -6.53 7.82 -14.37
CA LYS A 54 -7.27 8.85 -13.63
C LYS A 54 -6.42 10.12 -13.40
N ARG A 55 -5.13 9.98 -13.09
CA ARG A 55 -4.20 11.11 -12.89
C ARG A 55 -3.96 11.91 -14.17
N GLN A 56 -3.82 11.23 -15.32
CA GLN A 56 -3.68 11.87 -16.63
C GLN A 56 -4.91 12.69 -17.05
N MET A 57 -6.02 12.57 -16.35
CA MET A 57 -7.26 13.26 -16.66
C MET A 57 -7.43 14.57 -15.88
N PHE A 58 -6.45 14.95 -15.03
CA PHE A 58 -6.39 16.26 -14.35
C PHE A 58 -7.73 16.69 -13.73
N GLY A 59 -8.37 15.79 -12.97
CA GLY A 59 -9.65 16.06 -12.29
C GLY A 59 -10.91 15.88 -13.12
N ARG A 60 -10.82 15.58 -14.42
CA ARG A 60 -11.98 15.41 -15.32
C ARG A 60 -12.50 13.97 -15.43
N ALA A 61 -12.04 13.07 -14.56
CA ALA A 61 -12.37 11.64 -14.61
C ALA A 61 -13.69 11.31 -13.89
N SER A 62 -14.82 11.57 -14.54
CA SER A 62 -16.10 10.96 -14.12
C SER A 62 -16.03 9.43 -14.30
N PHE A 63 -16.82 8.68 -13.54
CA PHE A 63 -16.80 7.20 -13.60
C PHE A 63 -17.04 6.68 -15.02
N ALA A 64 -18.01 7.25 -15.74
CA ALA A 64 -18.31 6.88 -17.13
C ALA A 64 -17.11 7.13 -18.07
N LEU A 65 -16.41 8.25 -17.90
CA LEU A 65 -15.26 8.62 -18.72
C LEU A 65 -14.05 7.72 -18.42
N LEU A 66 -13.79 7.43 -17.14
CA LEU A 66 -12.73 6.53 -16.71
C LEU A 66 -12.97 5.11 -17.22
N ARG A 67 -14.20 4.58 -17.08
CA ARG A 67 -14.58 3.27 -17.61
C ARG A 67 -14.38 3.19 -19.12
N ARG A 68 -14.81 4.22 -19.86
CA ARG A 68 -14.66 4.27 -21.31
C ARG A 68 -13.20 4.29 -21.72
N ARG A 69 -12.34 5.02 -21.01
CA ARG A 69 -10.90 4.98 -21.28
C ARG A 69 -10.25 3.65 -20.93
N VAL A 70 -10.63 2.99 -19.84
CA VAL A 70 -10.08 1.67 -19.48
C VAL A 70 -10.43 0.61 -20.52
N LEU A 71 -11.64 0.65 -21.08
CA LEU A 71 -12.10 -0.30 -22.10
C LEU A 71 -11.55 -0.03 -23.52
N LEU A 72 -11.13 1.21 -23.80
CA LEU A 72 -10.61 1.63 -25.11
C LEU A 72 -9.07 1.69 -25.17
N ALA A 73 -8.39 1.40 -24.06
CA ALA A 73 -6.93 1.50 -23.92
C ALA A 73 -6.23 0.14 -23.99
#